data_AF-A0A7S1NDK0-F1
#
_entry.id   AF-A0A7S1NDK0-F1
#
_cell.length_a   1.000
_cell.length_b   1.000
_cell.length_c   1.000
_cell.angle_alpha   90.00
_cell.angle_beta   90.00
_cell.angle_gamma   90.00
#
_symmetry.space_group_name_H-M   'P 1'
#
loop_
_entity.id
_entity.type
_entity.pdbx_description
1 polymer ?
#
loop_
_entity_poly.entity_id
_entity_poly.type
_entity_poly.pdbx_seq_one_letter_code
_entity_poly.pdbx_strand_id
1 'polypeptide(L)'
;MTYRTTFRVEVRDTKDAVYAHCSAKVARTAHNGSEWTTNECTAGRNQFTYCARCDAGAICNHSRPYVPFEAQANLKALVDAFELQILSYLGILVLAVVLLVALLWFMYGHYKADNLHKVINLRFSLSLARWMLIMFGSLTMLAAGAVIVSGLVVYGSASPIGKLGVMAAILVAAVLCLVAYLGTVAAFFRNKVQLAVNGIVLAVIAVALIMASLCLGYAAQLVYSGSPTVIDFLTTQWERQAQSNPKRLCTVQDTFGCSGLLISCQNQSHSQCPDLCDITNLRYPKPCLAVATETLREYSYLTLVLPSGMTLVMAFILGLNWALCCCIHRRRGQVLARLTALPGGDAAHNALLCVRVLRNLTREELDRLSDRFQTLDQSGDGTMDARELREFYYETLKVKLTDMDVADVLRRFGALAIRRRRRRGSVVAEEYDHLLDFHEFLVICQIGQLTWFQE
;
A
#
# COMPACT_ATOMS: atom_id res chain seq x y z
N MET A 1 -29.09 62.02 -1.44
CA MET A 1 -28.20 61.79 -2.60
C MET A 1 -26.85 61.32 -2.09
N THR A 2 -26.48 60.07 -2.34
CA THR A 2 -25.20 59.46 -1.96
C THR A 2 -24.25 59.58 -3.14
N TYR A 3 -23.24 60.45 -3.03
CA TYR A 3 -22.15 60.49 -4.01
C TYR A 3 -21.05 59.52 -3.56
N ARG A 4 -20.64 58.64 -4.48
CA ARG A 4 -19.52 57.71 -4.29
C ARG A 4 -18.27 58.35 -4.88
N THR A 5 -17.46 58.99 -4.05
CA THR A 5 -16.16 59.54 -4.49
C THR A 5 -15.09 58.48 -4.27
N THR A 6 -14.53 57.96 -5.36
CA THR A 6 -13.34 57.11 -5.34
C THR A 6 -12.09 57.98 -5.36
N PHE A 7 -11.27 57.89 -4.32
CA PHE A 7 -9.93 58.49 -4.32
C PHE A 7 -8.91 57.42 -4.70
N ARG A 8 -8.01 57.77 -5.63
CA ARG A 8 -6.85 56.94 -6.00
C ARG A 8 -5.65 57.52 -5.27
N VAL A 9 -5.15 56.81 -4.27
CA VAL A 9 -3.91 57.17 -3.60
C VAL A 9 -2.79 56.43 -4.31
N GLU A 10 -1.95 57.17 -5.03
CA GLU A 10 -0.78 56.64 -5.71
C GLU A 10 0.44 56.88 -4.82
N VAL A 11 0.91 55.82 -4.16
CA VAL A 11 2.13 55.88 -3.34
C VAL A 11 3.31 55.64 -4.28
N ARG A 12 4.01 56.71 -4.65
CA ARG A 12 5.35 56.62 -5.25
C ARG A 12 6.38 56.59 -4.13
N ASP A 13 6.91 55.41 -3.80
CA ASP A 13 8.33 55.16 -4.05
C ASP A 13 8.77 53.69 -3.87
N THR A 14 9.73 53.30 -4.70
CA THR A 14 10.60 52.11 -4.68
C THR A 14 10.00 50.69 -4.77
N LYS A 15 9.97 50.22 -6.02
CA LYS A 15 10.19 48.85 -6.54
C LYS A 15 9.21 47.68 -6.37
N ASP A 16 8.23 47.68 -5.48
CA ASP A 16 7.21 46.61 -5.50
C ASP A 16 5.80 47.16 -5.21
N ALA A 17 5.06 47.48 -6.26
CA ALA A 17 3.71 48.03 -6.15
C ALA A 17 2.66 46.93 -5.93
N VAL A 18 2.27 46.71 -4.67
CA VAL A 18 1.05 45.96 -4.32
C VAL A 18 -0.12 46.95 -4.26
N TYR A 19 -1.07 46.83 -5.19
CA TYR A 19 -2.27 47.67 -5.21
C TYR A 19 -3.26 47.20 -4.13
N ALA A 20 -3.41 47.97 -3.05
CA ALA A 20 -4.50 47.81 -2.09
C ALA A 20 -5.66 48.76 -2.44
N HIS A 21 -6.81 48.21 -2.83
CA HIS A 21 -8.05 48.97 -3.00
C HIS A 21 -8.76 49.14 -1.66
N CYS A 22 -8.60 50.29 -1.01
CA CYS A 22 -9.42 50.66 0.15
C CYS A 22 -10.59 51.55 -0.30
N SER A 23 -11.82 51.04 -0.18
CA SER A 23 -13.03 51.85 -0.36
C SER A 23 -13.53 52.36 1.00
N ALA A 24 -13.30 53.64 1.31
CA ALA A 24 -13.91 54.28 2.48
C ALA A 24 -15.27 54.89 2.09
N LYS A 25 -16.33 54.55 2.83
CA LYS A 25 -17.62 55.27 2.78
C LYS A 25 -17.55 56.44 3.73
N VAL A 26 -17.45 57.66 3.22
CA VAL A 26 -17.57 58.88 4.04
C VAL A 26 -19.05 59.23 4.14
N ALA A 27 -19.64 59.02 5.31
CA ALA A 27 -20.95 59.60 5.63
C ALA A 27 -20.74 61.05 6.08
N ARG A 28 -21.38 61.99 5.38
CA ARG A 28 -21.38 63.41 5.77
C ARG A 28 -22.48 63.61 6.82
N THR A 29 -22.14 63.59 8.11
CA THR A 29 -23.00 64.14 9.15
C THR A 29 -22.79 65.65 9.19
N ALA A 30 -23.83 66.41 8.86
CA ALA A 30 -23.83 67.86 9.00
C ALA A 30 -24.02 68.18 10.48
N HIS A 31 -22.94 68.54 11.18
CA HIS A 31 -23.02 69.24 12.45
C HIS A 31 -22.39 70.62 12.30
N ASN A 32 -23.22 71.65 12.52
CA ASN A 32 -22.83 73.04 12.64
C ASN A 32 -21.95 73.23 13.87
N GLY A 33 -20.82 73.92 13.70
CA GLY A 33 -20.16 74.67 14.76
C GLY A 33 -19.46 73.86 15.85
N SER A 34 -18.28 73.31 15.54
CA SER A 34 -17.21 73.18 16.54
C SER A 34 -15.85 73.25 15.83
N GLU A 35 -14.95 74.07 16.39
CA GLU A 35 -13.57 74.21 15.96
C GLU A 35 -12.85 72.86 16.02
N TRP A 36 -12.20 72.49 14.92
CA TRP A 36 -11.36 71.30 14.84
C TRP A 36 -9.97 71.67 15.34
N THR A 37 -9.63 71.29 16.56
CA THR A 37 -8.23 71.27 17.01
C THR A 37 -7.53 70.08 16.36
N THR A 38 -6.69 70.35 15.38
CA THR A 38 -5.77 69.37 14.80
C THR A 38 -4.68 69.05 15.81
N ASN A 39 -4.91 68.05 16.67
CA ASN A 39 -3.83 67.45 17.43
C ASN A 39 -2.93 66.66 16.47
N GLU A 40 -1.64 66.97 16.52
CA GLU A 40 -0.58 66.39 15.71
C GLU A 40 -0.56 64.86 15.80
N CYS A 41 -0.82 64.19 14.67
CA CYS A 41 -0.40 62.80 14.48
C CYS A 41 1.05 62.82 14.01
N THR A 42 2.00 62.58 14.91
CA THR A 42 3.40 62.35 14.56
C THR A 42 3.52 61.04 13.79
N ALA A 43 3.75 61.15 12.49
CA ALA A 43 3.99 60.02 11.60
C ALA A 43 5.37 59.40 11.89
N GLY A 44 5.39 58.26 12.59
CA GLY A 44 6.54 57.36 12.59
C GLY A 44 6.73 56.75 11.21
N ARG A 45 7.96 56.87 10.67
CA ARG A 45 8.32 56.76 9.24
C ARG A 45 8.08 55.43 8.53
N ASN A 46 7.28 54.48 9.06
CA ASN A 46 6.93 53.21 8.41
C ASN A 46 5.61 52.57 8.91
N GLN A 47 4.71 53.32 9.55
CA GLN A 47 3.43 52.77 10.05
C GLN A 47 2.23 53.49 9.43
N PHE A 48 1.41 52.77 8.68
CA PHE A 48 0.09 53.21 8.25
C PHE A 48 -0.78 53.46 9.49
N THR A 49 -1.03 54.72 9.82
CA THR A 49 -1.92 55.12 10.91
C THR A 49 -3.33 55.27 10.36
N TYR A 50 -4.24 54.36 10.74
CA TYR A 50 -5.67 54.54 10.50
C TYR A 50 -6.25 55.33 11.68
N CYS A 51 -6.77 56.53 11.42
CA CYS A 51 -7.53 57.27 12.42
C CYS A 51 -8.98 56.75 12.43
N ALA A 52 -9.39 56.09 13.51
CA ALA A 52 -10.79 55.83 13.76
C ALA A 52 -11.45 57.15 14.19
N ARG A 53 -12.55 57.52 13.53
CA ARG A 53 -13.36 58.68 13.94
C ARG A 53 -14.22 58.23 15.12
N CYS A 54 -13.95 58.78 16.30
CA CYS A 54 -14.78 58.57 17.48
C CYS A 54 -15.66 59.81 17.65
N ASP A 55 -16.98 59.62 17.81
CA ASP A 55 -17.89 60.71 18.10
C ASP A 55 -17.51 61.36 19.46
N ALA A 56 -17.70 62.67 19.54
CA ALA A 56 -17.29 63.47 20.70
C ALA A 56 -17.90 62.91 22.00
N GLY A 57 -17.03 62.41 22.88
CA GLY A 57 -17.40 61.90 24.22
C GLY A 57 -17.14 60.42 24.47
N ALA A 58 -16.77 59.61 23.46
CA ALA A 58 -16.46 58.20 23.66
C ALA A 58 -14.95 57.91 23.66
N ILE A 59 -14.44 57.31 24.74
CA ILE A 59 -13.06 56.81 24.83
C ILE A 59 -12.98 55.52 23.98
N CYS A 60 -12.32 55.60 22.83
CA CYS A 60 -12.09 54.45 21.96
C CYS A 60 -10.95 53.57 22.48
N ASN A 61 -11.26 52.67 23.42
CA ASN A 61 -10.38 51.58 23.83
C ASN A 61 -10.44 50.42 22.82
N HIS A 62 -9.94 50.63 21.60
CA HIS A 62 -9.70 49.55 20.65
C HIS A 62 -8.28 49.60 20.10
N SER A 63 -7.31 49.30 20.99
CA SER A 63 -6.01 48.80 20.58
C SER A 63 -6.17 47.33 20.18
N ARG A 64 -6.64 47.05 18.94
CA ARG A 64 -6.40 45.72 18.37
C ARG A 64 -4.90 45.64 18.10
N PRO A 65 -4.15 44.71 18.71
CA PRO A 65 -2.74 44.53 18.36
C PRO A 65 -2.67 44.21 16.87
N TYR A 66 -1.99 45.07 16.11
CA TYR A 66 -1.69 44.84 14.71
C TYR A 66 -0.75 43.63 14.64
N VAL A 67 -1.30 42.45 14.36
CA VAL A 67 -0.49 41.29 14.03
C VAL A 67 0.07 41.56 12.64
N PRO A 68 1.41 41.71 12.48
CA PRO A 68 1.99 42.06 11.20
C PRO A 68 1.60 41.01 10.15
N PHE A 69 1.18 41.47 8.98
CA PHE A 69 0.73 40.65 7.85
C PHE A 69 1.78 39.58 7.46
N GLU A 70 3.07 39.85 7.72
CA GLU A 70 4.18 38.89 7.59
C GLU A 70 4.02 37.63 8.47
N ALA A 71 3.48 37.75 9.69
CA ALA A 71 3.28 36.60 10.57
C ALA A 71 2.16 35.67 10.07
N GLN A 72 1.13 36.22 9.43
CA GLN A 72 0.06 35.43 8.82
C GLN A 72 0.52 34.74 7.52
N ALA A 73 1.32 35.43 6.70
CA ALA A 73 1.93 34.83 5.51
C ALA A 73 2.85 33.65 5.87
N ASN A 74 3.68 33.82 6.91
CA ASN A 74 4.62 32.78 7.36
C ASN A 74 3.91 31.56 7.98
N LEU A 75 2.79 31.73 8.69
CA LEU A 75 2.05 30.61 9.27
C LEU A 75 1.29 29.79 8.22
N LYS A 76 0.68 30.46 7.24
CA LYS A 76 0.04 29.79 6.11
C LYS A 76 1.08 28.99 5.32
N ALA A 77 2.26 29.58 5.08
CA ALA A 77 3.38 28.88 4.45
C ALA A 77 3.84 27.65 5.28
N LEU A 78 3.80 27.71 6.61
CA LEU A 78 4.17 26.60 7.49
C LEU A 78 3.16 25.44 7.49
N VAL A 79 1.86 25.74 7.47
CA VAL A 79 0.80 24.72 7.39
C VAL A 79 0.76 24.11 5.99
N ASP A 80 0.87 24.94 4.95
CA ASP A 80 0.96 24.48 3.56
C ASP A 80 2.24 23.63 3.40
N ALA A 81 3.36 23.99 4.04
CA ALA A 81 4.58 23.18 4.06
C ALA A 81 4.40 21.86 4.82
N PHE A 82 3.66 21.82 5.92
CA PHE A 82 3.38 20.58 6.67
C PHE A 82 2.45 19.65 5.90
N GLU A 83 1.41 20.19 5.24
CA GLU A 83 0.56 19.44 4.31
C GLU A 83 1.40 18.92 3.13
N LEU A 84 2.29 19.75 2.56
CA LEU A 84 3.21 19.33 1.49
C LEU A 84 4.17 18.24 1.96
N GLN A 85 4.63 18.29 3.20
CA GLN A 85 5.59 17.35 3.77
C GLN A 85 4.94 16.00 4.09
N ILE A 86 3.71 16.01 4.61
CA ILE A 86 2.93 14.77 4.75
C ILE A 86 2.63 14.17 3.38
N LEU A 87 2.20 15.00 2.41
CA LEU A 87 1.95 14.56 1.03
C LEU A 87 3.22 14.05 0.34
N SER A 88 4.38 14.65 0.60
CA SER A 88 5.65 14.20 0.02
C SER A 88 6.12 12.89 0.63
N TYR A 89 6.01 12.69 1.95
CA TYR A 89 6.27 11.39 2.56
C TYR A 89 5.30 10.32 2.08
N LEU A 90 4.02 10.65 1.90
CA LEU A 90 3.03 9.77 1.27
C LEU A 90 3.42 9.42 -0.16
N GLY A 91 3.79 10.42 -0.95
CA GLY A 91 4.17 10.27 -2.35
C GLY A 91 5.42 9.41 -2.50
N ILE A 92 6.42 9.60 -1.63
CA ILE A 92 7.63 8.77 -1.57
C ILE A 92 7.28 7.33 -1.19
N LEU A 93 6.39 7.12 -0.21
CA LEU A 93 5.93 5.79 0.19
C LEU A 93 5.22 5.09 -0.97
N VAL A 94 4.27 5.76 -1.63
CA VAL A 94 3.54 5.22 -2.79
C VAL A 94 4.50 4.94 -3.93
N LEU A 95 5.43 5.85 -4.23
CA LEU A 95 6.44 5.66 -5.27
C LEU A 95 7.35 4.47 -4.97
N ALA A 96 7.83 4.34 -3.72
CA ALA A 96 8.65 3.22 -3.29
C ALA A 96 7.89 1.89 -3.42
N VAL A 97 6.60 1.90 -3.07
CA VAL A 97 5.70 0.75 -3.21
C VAL A 97 5.46 0.40 -4.68
N VAL A 98 5.20 1.37 -5.55
CA VAL A 98 5.04 1.17 -7.00
C VAL A 98 6.33 0.67 -7.63
N LEU A 99 7.48 1.23 -7.26
CA LEU A 99 8.79 0.77 -7.72
C LEU A 99 9.08 -0.65 -7.24
N LEU A 100 8.71 -1.00 -6.00
CA LEU A 100 8.80 -2.37 -5.49
C LEU A 100 7.94 -3.32 -6.34
N VAL A 101 6.71 -2.92 -6.68
CA VAL A 101 5.80 -3.73 -7.51
C VAL A 101 6.32 -3.86 -8.93
N ALA A 102 6.83 -2.78 -9.52
CA ALA A 102 7.43 -2.80 -10.85
C ALA A 102 8.67 -3.70 -10.89
N LEU A 103 9.53 -3.62 -9.87
CA LEU A 103 10.67 -4.52 -9.71
C LEU A 103 10.22 -5.97 -9.51
N LEU A 104 9.20 -6.22 -8.70
CA LEU A 104 8.65 -7.56 -8.48
C LEU A 104 7.99 -8.14 -9.74
N TRP A 105 7.34 -7.29 -10.53
CA TRP A 105 6.73 -7.65 -11.82
C TRP A 105 7.80 -7.93 -12.88
N PHE A 106 8.84 -7.09 -12.95
CA PHE A 106 9.99 -7.29 -13.85
C PHE A 106 10.74 -8.57 -13.50
N MET A 107 11.00 -8.80 -12.21
CA MET A 107 11.56 -10.04 -11.69
C MET A 107 10.65 -11.23 -11.99
N TYR A 108 9.33 -11.08 -11.88
CA TYR A 108 8.36 -12.14 -12.22
C TYR A 108 8.36 -12.47 -13.72
N GLY A 109 8.43 -11.45 -14.59
CA GLY A 109 8.53 -11.63 -16.04
C GLY A 109 9.78 -12.43 -16.43
N HIS A 110 10.93 -12.06 -15.85
CA HIS A 110 12.17 -12.82 -16.04
C HIS A 110 12.11 -14.23 -15.43
N TYR A 111 11.46 -14.40 -14.28
CA TYR A 111 11.38 -15.71 -13.62
C TYR A 111 10.39 -16.67 -14.30
N LYS A 112 9.33 -16.15 -14.92
CA LYS A 112 8.32 -16.93 -15.67
C LYS A 112 8.91 -17.54 -16.95
N ALA A 113 9.93 -16.92 -17.53
CA ALA A 113 10.65 -17.48 -18.69
C ALA A 113 11.41 -18.78 -18.35
N ASP A 114 11.72 -19.03 -17.07
CA ASP A 114 12.71 -20.04 -16.71
C ASP A 114 12.25 -21.25 -15.89
N ASN A 115 11.02 -21.35 -15.37
CA ASN A 115 10.76 -22.36 -14.33
C ASN A 115 9.56 -23.32 -14.47
N LEU A 116 9.98 -24.60 -14.56
CA LEU A 116 9.42 -25.93 -14.30
C LEU A 116 8.48 -26.14 -13.08
N HIS A 117 7.82 -25.12 -12.55
CA HIS A 117 7.13 -25.18 -11.25
C HIS A 117 5.81 -25.98 -11.22
N LYS A 118 5.46 -26.66 -12.33
CA LYS A 118 4.19 -27.37 -12.49
C LYS A 118 4.16 -28.80 -11.89
N VAL A 119 5.27 -29.37 -11.43
CA VAL A 119 5.40 -30.83 -11.22
C VAL A 119 5.54 -31.25 -9.72
N ILE A 120 5.13 -30.41 -8.77
CA ILE A 120 5.33 -30.71 -7.34
C ILE A 120 3.99 -30.74 -6.62
N ASN A 121 3.46 -31.95 -6.42
CA ASN A 121 2.18 -32.16 -5.76
C ASN A 121 2.28 -31.94 -4.24
N LEU A 122 1.71 -30.86 -3.71
CA LEU A 122 1.79 -30.46 -2.29
C LEU A 122 0.93 -31.39 -1.40
N ARG A 123 1.38 -31.64 -0.16
CA ARG A 123 0.55 -32.33 0.84
C ARG A 123 -0.75 -31.55 1.07
N PHE A 124 -1.82 -32.25 1.43
CA PHE A 124 -3.15 -31.66 1.66
C PHE A 124 -3.13 -30.43 2.59
N SER A 125 -2.40 -30.49 3.71
CA SER A 125 -2.28 -29.36 4.66
C SER A 125 -1.68 -28.09 4.05
N LEU A 126 -0.70 -28.24 3.15
CA LEU A 126 -0.08 -27.13 2.42
C LEU A 126 -1.01 -26.58 1.34
N SER A 127 -1.81 -27.45 0.72
CA SER A 127 -2.86 -27.02 -0.20
C SER A 127 -3.90 -26.17 0.52
N LEU A 128 -4.33 -26.58 1.72
CA LEU A 128 -5.28 -25.83 2.55
C LEU A 128 -4.73 -24.46 2.95
N ALA A 129 -3.49 -24.39 3.47
CA ALA A 129 -2.85 -23.12 3.82
C ALA A 129 -2.76 -22.15 2.63
N ARG A 130 -2.45 -22.68 1.44
CA ARG A 130 -2.43 -21.90 0.20
C ARG A 130 -3.80 -21.34 -0.14
N TRP A 131 -4.84 -22.17 -0.10
CA TRP A 131 -6.21 -21.74 -0.38
C TRP A 131 -6.71 -20.71 0.62
N MET A 132 -6.38 -20.86 1.91
CA MET A 132 -6.67 -19.83 2.92
C MET A 132 -6.02 -18.49 2.58
N LEU A 133 -4.72 -18.47 2.23
CA LEU A 133 -4.03 -17.23 1.83
C LEU A 133 -4.66 -16.58 0.59
N ILE A 134 -5.05 -17.37 -0.41
CA ILE A 134 -5.73 -16.87 -1.62
C ILE A 134 -7.09 -16.27 -1.27
N MET A 135 -7.90 -16.98 -0.47
CA MET A 135 -9.23 -16.53 -0.05
C MET A 135 -9.14 -15.23 0.78
N PHE A 136 -8.32 -15.21 1.84
CA PHE A 136 -8.14 -14.02 2.68
C PHE A 136 -7.59 -12.83 1.89
N GLY A 137 -6.62 -13.06 1.01
CA GLY A 137 -6.08 -12.00 0.17
C GLY A 137 -7.13 -11.44 -0.80
N SER A 138 -7.94 -12.30 -1.44
CA SER A 138 -9.01 -11.83 -2.34
C SER A 138 -10.09 -11.02 -1.61
N LEU A 139 -10.52 -11.45 -0.43
CA LEU A 139 -11.48 -10.72 0.42
C LEU A 139 -10.91 -9.36 0.87
N THR A 140 -9.62 -9.32 1.21
CA THR A 140 -8.93 -8.08 1.62
C THR A 140 -8.83 -7.10 0.45
N MET A 141 -8.55 -7.58 -0.77
CA MET A 141 -8.55 -6.74 -1.98
C MET A 141 -9.94 -6.15 -2.25
N LEU A 142 -11.01 -6.94 -2.13
CA LEU A 142 -12.38 -6.46 -2.31
C LEU A 142 -12.75 -5.40 -1.26
N ALA A 143 -12.45 -5.64 0.01
CA ALA A 143 -12.70 -4.69 1.10
C ALA A 143 -11.90 -3.39 0.90
N ALA A 144 -10.62 -3.49 0.54
CA ALA A 144 -9.79 -2.33 0.26
C ALA A 144 -10.29 -1.54 -0.96
N GLY A 145 -10.71 -2.21 -2.02
CA GLY A 145 -11.34 -1.59 -3.19
C GLY A 145 -12.61 -0.82 -2.83
N ALA A 146 -13.47 -1.40 -2.00
CA ALA A 146 -14.68 -0.72 -1.52
C ALA A 146 -14.35 0.53 -0.69
N VAL A 147 -13.32 0.49 0.16
CA VAL A 147 -12.84 1.65 0.94
C VAL A 147 -12.29 2.74 0.03
N ILE A 148 -11.52 2.38 -1.00
CA ILE A 148 -11.00 3.36 -1.98
C ILE A 148 -12.15 4.04 -2.73
N VAL A 149 -13.12 3.27 -3.26
CA VAL A 149 -14.26 3.82 -4.01
C VAL A 149 -15.13 4.70 -3.12
N SER A 150 -15.50 4.22 -1.93
CA SER A 150 -16.31 5.00 -0.98
C SER A 150 -15.58 6.25 -0.49
N GLY A 151 -14.28 6.16 -0.23
CA GLY A 151 -13.44 7.30 0.11
C GLY A 151 -13.44 8.37 -0.98
N LEU A 152 -13.28 7.98 -2.25
CA LEU A 152 -13.32 8.92 -3.38
C LEU A 152 -14.67 9.62 -3.51
N VAL A 153 -15.79 8.91 -3.27
CA VAL A 153 -17.14 9.49 -3.29
C VAL A 153 -17.33 10.50 -2.14
N VAL A 154 -16.88 10.15 -0.94
CA VAL A 154 -17.02 11.01 0.26
C VAL A 154 -16.04 12.19 0.25
N TYR A 155 -14.90 12.07 -0.44
CA TYR A 155 -13.87 13.10 -0.48
C TYR A 155 -14.40 14.47 -0.95
N GLY A 156 -15.33 14.47 -1.92
CA GLY A 156 -15.92 15.70 -2.46
C GLY A 156 -16.77 16.48 -1.45
N SER A 157 -17.45 15.78 -0.55
CA SER A 157 -18.36 16.35 0.46
C SER A 157 -17.73 16.50 1.85
N ALA A 158 -16.56 15.89 2.08
CA ALA A 158 -15.90 15.93 3.37
C ALA A 158 -15.41 17.34 3.75
N SER A 159 -15.49 17.67 5.05
CA SER A 159 -14.85 18.86 5.62
C SER A 159 -13.32 18.81 5.40
N PRO A 160 -12.58 19.92 5.51
CA PRO A 160 -11.11 19.90 5.30
C PRO A 160 -10.38 18.87 6.18
N ILE A 161 -10.79 18.71 7.44
CA ILE A 161 -10.25 17.67 8.33
C ILE A 161 -10.71 16.28 7.88
N GLY A 162 -11.99 16.14 7.51
CA GLY A 162 -12.52 14.90 6.95
C GLY A 162 -11.76 14.46 5.69
N LYS A 163 -11.35 15.40 4.82
CA LYS A 163 -10.55 15.11 3.62
C LYS A 163 -9.20 14.49 3.97
N LEU A 164 -8.53 14.98 5.01
CA LEU A 164 -7.27 14.39 5.47
C LEU A 164 -7.50 12.94 5.96
N GLY A 165 -8.54 12.72 6.77
CA GLY A 165 -8.90 11.38 7.24
C GLY A 165 -9.27 10.42 6.11
N VAL A 166 -10.04 10.89 5.13
CA VAL A 166 -10.41 10.13 3.93
C VAL A 166 -9.19 9.81 3.08
N MET A 167 -8.27 10.76 2.87
CA MET A 167 -7.01 10.51 2.14
C MET A 167 -6.13 9.49 2.84
N ALA A 168 -6.01 9.56 4.16
CA ALA A 168 -5.29 8.57 4.96
C ALA A 168 -5.93 7.18 4.82
N ALA A 169 -7.26 7.10 4.88
CA ALA A 169 -7.99 5.83 4.71
C ALA A 169 -7.79 5.23 3.30
N ILE A 170 -7.87 6.06 2.25
CA ILE A 170 -7.61 5.64 0.86
C ILE A 170 -6.18 5.12 0.72
N LEU A 171 -5.20 5.81 1.29
CA LEU A 171 -3.81 5.37 1.24
C LEU A 171 -3.61 4.02 1.92
N VAL A 172 -4.12 3.86 3.14
CA VAL A 172 -4.03 2.60 3.89
C VAL A 172 -4.69 1.47 3.10
N ALA A 173 -5.87 1.73 2.52
CA ALA A 173 -6.56 0.76 1.68
C ALA A 173 -5.74 0.42 0.42
N ALA A 174 -5.10 1.39 -0.23
CA ALA A 174 -4.24 1.13 -1.40
C ALA A 174 -3.04 0.23 -1.05
N VAL A 175 -2.38 0.50 0.08
CA VAL A 175 -1.28 -0.34 0.58
C VAL A 175 -1.79 -1.76 0.90
N LEU A 176 -2.91 -1.89 1.60
CA LEU A 176 -3.50 -3.20 1.92
C LEU A 176 -3.91 -3.98 0.67
N CYS A 177 -4.52 -3.31 -0.31
CA CYS A 177 -4.89 -3.91 -1.59
C CYS A 177 -3.66 -4.49 -2.30
N LEU A 178 -2.56 -3.75 -2.30
CA LEU A 178 -1.34 -4.20 -2.93
C LEU A 178 -0.69 -5.38 -2.20
N VAL A 179 -0.59 -5.32 -0.88
CA VAL A 179 -0.02 -6.44 -0.10
C VAL A 179 -0.87 -7.69 -0.25
N ALA A 180 -2.19 -7.54 -0.26
CA ALA A 180 -3.10 -8.65 -0.54
C ALA A 180 -2.91 -9.21 -1.96
N TYR A 181 -2.74 -8.34 -2.96
CA TYR A 181 -2.41 -8.77 -4.33
C TYR A 181 -1.08 -9.52 -4.40
N LEU A 182 -0.01 -9.01 -3.81
CA LEU A 182 1.29 -9.69 -3.77
C LEU A 182 1.20 -11.05 -3.07
N GLY A 183 0.49 -11.12 -1.95
CA GLY A 183 0.27 -12.37 -1.22
C GLY A 183 -0.53 -13.41 -2.02
N THR A 184 -1.62 -13.00 -2.67
CA THR A 184 -2.43 -13.90 -3.51
C THR A 184 -1.66 -14.43 -4.70
N VAL A 185 -0.96 -13.56 -5.44
CA VAL A 185 -0.13 -13.91 -6.60
C VAL A 185 1.01 -14.85 -6.17
N ALA A 186 1.70 -14.52 -5.08
CA ALA A 186 2.79 -15.34 -4.55
C ALA A 186 2.32 -16.75 -4.16
N ALA A 187 1.16 -16.84 -3.48
CA ALA A 187 0.54 -18.10 -3.10
C ALA A 187 0.06 -18.90 -4.31
N PHE A 188 -0.52 -18.24 -5.32
CA PHE A 188 -1.02 -18.86 -6.54
C PHE A 188 0.12 -19.49 -7.36
N PHE A 189 1.18 -18.71 -7.66
CA PHE A 189 2.32 -19.16 -8.45
C PHE A 189 3.36 -19.96 -7.67
N ARG A 190 3.21 -20.11 -6.34
CA ARG A 190 4.15 -20.82 -5.46
C ARG A 190 5.57 -20.24 -5.53
N ASN A 191 5.69 -18.93 -5.72
CA ASN A 191 6.98 -18.27 -5.86
C ASN A 191 7.57 -17.96 -4.48
N LYS A 192 8.67 -18.62 -4.12
CA LYS A 192 9.38 -18.41 -2.83
C LYS A 192 9.78 -16.95 -2.62
N VAL A 193 10.32 -16.31 -3.66
CA VAL A 193 10.84 -14.93 -3.53
C VAL A 193 9.70 -13.97 -3.24
N GLN A 194 8.58 -14.09 -3.96
CA GLN A 194 7.41 -13.25 -3.73
C GLN A 194 6.76 -13.50 -2.36
N LEU A 195 6.70 -14.76 -1.90
CA LEU A 195 6.20 -15.10 -0.57
C LEU A 195 7.07 -14.47 0.54
N ALA A 196 8.40 -14.55 0.38
CA ALA A 196 9.34 -13.96 1.32
C ALA A 196 9.23 -12.43 1.34
N VAL A 197 9.18 -11.78 0.18
CA VAL A 197 8.99 -10.31 0.10
C VAL A 197 7.66 -9.90 0.72
N ASN A 198 6.57 -10.59 0.38
CA ASN A 198 5.26 -10.34 0.99
C ASN A 198 5.29 -10.52 2.51
N GLY A 199 6.04 -11.53 3.01
CA GLY A 199 6.23 -11.75 4.45
C GLY A 199 6.97 -10.60 5.14
N ILE A 200 8.03 -10.09 4.52
CA ILE A 200 8.78 -8.93 5.03
C ILE A 200 7.89 -7.69 5.05
N VAL A 201 7.15 -7.42 3.98
CA VAL A 201 6.23 -6.26 3.90
C VAL A 201 5.13 -6.36 4.96
N LEU A 202 4.53 -7.53 5.14
CA LEU A 202 3.54 -7.77 6.20
C LEU A 202 4.13 -7.56 7.61
N ALA A 203 5.37 -7.99 7.85
CA ALA A 203 6.04 -7.79 9.14
C ALA A 203 6.29 -6.31 9.42
N VAL A 204 6.75 -5.53 8.42
CA VAL A 204 6.94 -4.07 8.56
C VAL A 204 5.62 -3.37 8.87
N ILE A 205 4.54 -3.71 8.15
CA ILE A 205 3.21 -3.15 8.40
C ILE A 205 2.71 -3.51 9.80
N ALA A 206 2.90 -4.75 10.24
CA ALA A 206 2.50 -5.18 11.58
C ALA A 206 3.23 -4.39 12.67
N VAL A 207 4.55 -4.19 12.55
CA VAL A 207 5.32 -3.35 13.47
C VAL A 207 4.84 -1.90 13.46
N ALA A 208 4.60 -1.33 12.27
CA ALA A 208 4.10 0.03 12.15
C ALA A 208 2.72 0.20 12.81
N LEU A 209 1.82 -0.78 12.67
CA LEU A 209 0.50 -0.77 13.32
C LEU A 209 0.60 -0.91 14.84
N ILE A 210 1.50 -1.76 15.34
CA ILE A 210 1.75 -1.87 16.78
C ILE A 210 2.24 -0.52 17.33
N MET A 211 3.23 0.09 16.67
CA MET A 211 3.75 1.41 17.07
C MET A 211 2.68 2.49 17.01
N ALA A 212 1.90 2.55 15.93
CA ALA A 212 0.80 3.49 15.80
C ALA A 212 -0.26 3.30 16.90
N SER A 213 -0.58 2.05 17.25
CA SER A 213 -1.53 1.73 18.33
C SER A 213 -1.01 2.16 19.69
N LEU A 214 0.28 1.93 19.98
CA LEU A 214 0.93 2.39 21.21
C LEU A 214 0.98 3.92 21.29
N CYS A 215 1.33 4.60 20.20
CA CYS A 215 1.33 6.06 20.13
C CYS A 215 -0.08 6.63 20.32
N LEU A 216 -1.10 6.04 19.70
CA LEU A 216 -2.50 6.45 19.85
C LEU A 216 -2.99 6.24 21.27
N GLY A 217 -2.69 5.09 21.87
CA GLY A 217 -3.01 4.80 23.28
C GLY A 217 -2.34 5.78 24.24
N TYR A 218 -1.06 6.08 24.03
CA TYR A 218 -0.33 7.06 24.83
C TYR A 218 -0.90 8.48 24.66
N ALA A 219 -1.19 8.90 23.43
CA ALA A 219 -1.82 10.20 23.16
C ALA A 219 -3.22 10.30 23.81
N ALA A 220 -4.03 9.26 23.70
CA ALA A 220 -5.34 9.20 24.35
C ALA A 220 -5.21 9.28 25.87
N GLN A 221 -4.22 8.59 26.46
CA GLN A 221 -3.95 8.65 27.89
C GLN A 221 -3.50 10.04 28.35
N LEU A 222 -2.69 10.75 27.57
CA LEU A 222 -2.28 12.13 27.87
C LEU A 222 -3.45 13.11 27.82
N VAL A 223 -4.35 12.94 26.86
CA VAL A 223 -5.58 13.73 26.78
C VAL A 223 -6.51 13.40 27.95
N TYR A 224 -6.65 12.12 28.29
CA TYR A 224 -7.48 11.67 29.41
C TYR A 224 -6.96 12.13 30.78
N SER A 225 -5.64 12.12 30.98
CA SER A 225 -5.02 12.59 32.23
C SER A 225 -5.09 14.11 32.40
N GLY A 226 -5.58 14.83 31.40
CA GLY A 226 -5.65 16.29 31.42
C GLY A 226 -4.26 16.91 31.52
N SER A 227 -3.26 16.32 30.85
CA SER A 227 -1.88 16.81 30.92
C SER A 227 -1.82 18.29 30.50
N PRO A 228 -1.32 19.19 31.35
CA PRO A 228 -1.37 20.63 31.08
C PRO A 228 -0.60 21.00 29.81
N THR A 229 0.51 20.31 29.51
CA THR A 229 1.31 20.54 28.30
C THR A 229 0.54 20.25 27.02
N VAL A 230 -0.26 19.18 27.01
CA VAL A 230 -1.08 18.82 25.84
C VAL A 230 -2.26 19.76 25.71
N ILE A 231 -2.91 20.10 26.82
CA ILE A 231 -4.02 21.06 26.82
C ILE A 231 -3.55 22.44 26.35
N ASP A 232 -2.42 22.92 26.82
CA ASP A 232 -1.84 24.22 26.41
C ASP A 232 -1.47 24.21 24.92
N PHE A 233 -0.88 23.12 24.44
CA PHE A 233 -0.57 22.97 23.02
C PHE A 233 -1.85 23.00 22.17
N LEU A 234 -2.86 22.21 22.52
CA LEU A 234 -4.14 22.17 21.79
C LEU A 234 -4.84 23.53 21.82
N THR A 235 -4.81 24.21 22.97
CA THR A 235 -5.39 25.55 23.14
C THR A 235 -4.69 26.57 22.25
N THR A 236 -3.36 26.59 22.28
CA THR A 236 -2.56 27.49 21.43
C THR A 236 -2.84 27.27 19.94
N GLN A 237 -2.94 26.00 19.51
CA GLN A 237 -3.25 25.68 18.11
C GLN A 237 -4.69 26.07 17.74
N TRP A 238 -5.64 25.84 18.65
CA TRP A 238 -7.03 26.21 18.46
C TRP A 238 -7.21 27.71 18.30
N GLU A 239 -6.61 28.52 19.19
CA GLU A 239 -6.67 29.98 19.12
C GLU A 239 -6.05 30.50 17.82
N ARG A 240 -4.92 29.94 17.39
CA ARG A 240 -4.31 30.28 16.09
C ARG A 240 -5.26 29.96 14.93
N GLN A 241 -5.99 28.84 14.97
CA GLN A 241 -6.97 28.49 13.94
C GLN A 241 -8.24 29.33 14.00
N ALA A 242 -8.70 29.70 15.20
CA ALA A 242 -9.84 30.60 15.39
C ALA A 242 -9.58 31.97 14.74
N GLN A 243 -8.34 32.47 14.86
CA GLN A 243 -7.92 33.74 14.26
C GLN A 243 -7.63 33.63 12.76
N SER A 244 -6.90 32.59 12.34
CA SER A 244 -6.43 32.48 10.95
C SER A 244 -7.48 31.91 9.99
N ASN A 245 -8.31 30.96 10.42
CA ASN A 245 -9.27 30.26 9.59
C ASN A 245 -10.60 29.97 10.31
N PRO A 246 -11.33 31.01 10.78
CA PRO A 246 -12.54 30.84 11.59
C PRO A 246 -13.62 30.00 10.89
N LYS A 247 -13.77 30.10 9.56
CA LYS A 247 -14.73 29.30 8.79
C LYS A 247 -14.47 27.79 8.87
N ARG A 248 -13.19 27.37 8.83
CA ARG A 248 -12.83 25.95 8.98
C ARG A 248 -13.19 25.49 10.39
N LEU A 249 -12.91 26.31 11.39
CA LEU A 249 -13.22 26.01 12.79
C LEU A 249 -14.74 25.90 13.04
N CYS A 250 -15.57 26.77 12.44
CA CYS A 250 -17.04 26.65 12.52
C CYS A 250 -17.50 25.28 12.01
N THR A 251 -16.92 24.80 10.91
CA THR A 251 -17.30 23.50 10.31
C THR A 251 -16.96 22.35 11.24
N VAL A 252 -15.81 22.42 11.93
CA VAL A 252 -15.40 21.43 12.92
C VAL A 252 -16.36 21.44 14.12
N GLN A 253 -16.64 22.62 14.65
CA GLN A 253 -17.60 22.82 15.75
C GLN A 253 -18.99 22.25 15.40
N ASP A 254 -19.49 22.52 14.20
CA ASP A 254 -20.79 22.02 13.73
C ASP A 254 -20.77 20.49 13.54
N THR A 255 -19.68 19.93 13.00
CA THR A 255 -19.51 18.48 12.79
C THR A 255 -19.49 17.71 14.12
N PHE A 256 -18.80 18.23 15.13
CA PHE A 256 -18.70 17.62 16.45
C PHE A 256 -19.81 18.04 17.41
N GLY A 257 -20.67 18.98 17.02
CA GLY A 257 -21.75 19.50 17.87
C GLY A 257 -21.24 20.19 19.15
N CYS A 258 -20.17 20.98 19.04
CA CYS A 258 -19.49 21.63 20.16
C CYS A 258 -19.12 23.08 19.84
N SER A 259 -18.84 23.91 20.85
CA SER A 259 -18.33 25.29 20.64
C SER A 259 -17.17 25.62 21.57
N GLY A 260 -16.15 26.31 21.06
CA GLY A 260 -14.89 26.56 21.77
C GLY A 260 -14.09 25.29 22.11
N LEU A 261 -12.86 25.41 22.61
CA LEU A 261 -12.04 24.25 22.97
C LEU A 261 -12.23 23.83 24.42
N LEU A 262 -11.87 24.72 25.36
CA LEU A 262 -11.95 24.50 26.81
C LEU A 262 -13.22 25.12 27.39
N ILE A 263 -13.57 26.31 26.91
CA ILE A 263 -14.73 27.08 27.34
C ILE A 263 -15.71 27.17 26.16
N SER A 264 -16.99 26.97 26.46
CA SER A 264 -18.08 27.12 25.48
C SER A 264 -18.27 28.57 25.06
N CYS A 265 -18.59 28.77 23.77
CA CYS A 265 -18.81 30.10 23.19
C CYS A 265 -20.24 30.61 23.33
N GLN A 266 -21.11 29.89 24.05
CA GLN A 266 -22.54 30.17 24.10
C GLN A 266 -22.89 31.54 24.72
N ASN A 267 -22.12 32.03 25.69
CA ASN A 267 -22.48 33.24 26.45
C ASN A 267 -21.35 34.27 26.60
N GLN A 268 -20.16 34.02 26.03
CA GLN A 268 -19.00 34.91 26.19
C GLN A 268 -18.13 34.90 24.93
N SER A 269 -17.73 36.09 24.47
CA SER A 269 -16.71 36.25 23.44
C SER A 269 -15.33 36.03 24.04
N HIS A 270 -14.65 34.94 23.67
CA HIS A 270 -13.29 34.61 24.08
C HIS A 270 -12.36 34.48 22.87
N SER A 271 -11.04 34.54 23.08
CA SER A 271 -10.03 34.30 22.04
C SER A 271 -10.19 32.94 21.33
N GLN A 272 -10.80 31.97 22.00
CA GLN A 272 -11.08 30.62 21.51
C GLN A 272 -12.36 30.54 20.65
N CYS A 273 -13.14 31.63 20.62
CA CYS A 273 -14.42 31.72 19.93
C CYS A 273 -14.24 32.49 18.61
N PRO A 274 -14.34 31.82 17.46
CA PRO A 274 -14.30 32.48 16.17
C PRO A 274 -15.51 33.44 15.98
N ASP A 275 -15.23 34.71 15.69
CA ASP A 275 -16.23 35.79 15.48
C ASP A 275 -17.24 35.49 14.35
N LEU A 276 -16.91 34.60 13.41
CA LEU A 276 -17.75 34.27 12.26
C LEU A 276 -18.73 33.11 12.51
N CYS A 277 -18.74 32.53 13.72
CA CYS A 277 -19.53 31.32 14.03
C CYS A 277 -20.72 31.60 14.98
N ASP A 278 -21.31 32.79 14.98
CA ASP A 278 -22.35 33.21 15.94
C ASP A 278 -23.49 32.19 16.13
N ILE A 279 -24.00 31.61 15.03
CA ILE A 279 -25.10 30.62 15.10
C ILE A 279 -24.63 29.32 15.76
N THR A 280 -23.44 28.84 15.40
CA THR A 280 -22.85 27.60 15.94
C THR A 280 -22.49 27.76 17.42
N ASN A 281 -21.93 28.93 17.79
CA ASN A 281 -21.56 29.28 19.15
C ASN A 281 -22.78 29.26 20.09
N LEU A 282 -23.94 29.75 19.64
CA LEU A 282 -25.18 29.76 20.41
C LEU A 282 -25.85 28.37 20.50
N ARG A 283 -25.68 27.52 19.47
CA ARG A 283 -26.36 26.22 19.37
C ARG A 283 -25.74 25.15 20.26
N TYR A 284 -24.42 25.14 20.45
CA TYR A 284 -23.72 24.04 21.10
C TYR A 284 -23.13 24.46 22.46
N PRO A 285 -23.72 23.99 23.59
CA PRO A 285 -23.34 24.46 24.93
C PRO A 285 -22.04 23.82 25.45
N LYS A 286 -21.62 22.67 24.90
CA LYS A 286 -20.47 21.92 25.40
C LYS A 286 -19.16 22.34 24.70
N PRO A 287 -18.04 22.47 25.45
CA PRO A 287 -16.72 22.69 24.86
C PRO A 287 -16.25 21.46 24.06
N CYS A 288 -15.54 21.68 22.97
CA CYS A 288 -15.12 20.61 22.06
C CYS A 288 -14.19 19.58 22.71
N LEU A 289 -13.35 19.98 23.66
CA LEU A 289 -12.50 19.03 24.40
C LEU A 289 -13.34 18.08 25.26
N ALA A 290 -14.43 18.56 25.88
CA ALA A 290 -15.33 17.72 26.67
C ALA A 290 -16.06 16.71 25.79
N VAL A 291 -16.56 17.13 24.63
CA VAL A 291 -17.21 16.21 23.67
C VAL A 291 -16.20 15.18 23.12
N ALA A 292 -14.98 15.62 22.78
CA ALA A 292 -13.94 14.73 22.28
C ALA A 292 -13.52 13.69 23.33
N THR A 293 -13.35 14.09 24.59
CA THR A 293 -13.00 13.18 25.69
C THR A 293 -14.14 12.22 26.04
N GLU A 294 -15.40 12.67 26.01
CA GLU A 294 -16.59 11.83 26.17
C GLU A 294 -16.66 10.77 25.07
N THR A 295 -16.44 11.19 23.81
CA THR A 295 -16.39 10.30 22.64
C THR A 295 -15.22 9.31 22.74
N LEU A 296 -14.01 9.78 23.08
CA LEU A 296 -12.86 8.90 23.27
C LEU A 296 -13.09 7.88 24.39
N ARG A 297 -13.81 8.26 25.45
CA ARG A 297 -14.15 7.34 26.54
C ARG A 297 -15.15 6.29 26.09
N GLU A 298 -16.19 6.68 25.37
CA GLU A 298 -17.21 5.76 24.83
C GLU A 298 -16.59 4.75 23.86
N TYR A 299 -15.71 5.21 22.97
CA TYR A 299 -15.06 4.35 21.97
C TYR A 299 -13.69 3.79 22.42
N SER A 300 -13.29 4.00 23.68
CA SER A 300 -11.98 3.57 24.20
C SER A 300 -11.74 2.06 24.01
N TYR A 301 -12.75 1.24 24.31
CA TYR A 301 -12.71 -0.20 24.08
C TYR A 301 -12.48 -0.53 22.59
N LEU A 302 -13.19 0.14 21.69
CA LEU A 302 -13.08 -0.09 20.25
C LEU A 302 -11.68 0.29 19.72
N THR A 303 -11.11 1.40 20.22
CA THR A 303 -9.77 1.85 19.84
C THR A 303 -8.65 0.90 20.27
N LEU A 304 -8.87 0.08 21.30
CA LEU A 304 -7.90 -0.94 21.73
C LEU A 304 -8.15 -2.29 21.05
N VAL A 305 -9.41 -2.69 20.94
CA VAL A 305 -9.81 -4.02 20.44
C VAL A 305 -9.66 -4.15 18.93
N LEU A 306 -9.99 -3.12 18.14
CA LEU A 306 -9.84 -3.20 16.70
C LEU A 306 -8.37 -3.36 16.26
N PRO A 307 -7.40 -2.54 16.73
CA PRO A 307 -6.02 -2.69 16.31
C PRO A 307 -5.37 -3.98 16.83
N SER A 308 -5.73 -4.42 18.04
CA SER A 308 -5.25 -5.70 18.57
C SER A 308 -5.81 -6.89 17.79
N GLY A 309 -7.09 -6.86 17.43
CA GLY A 309 -7.69 -7.86 16.55
C GLY A 309 -7.02 -7.89 15.17
N MET A 310 -6.76 -6.72 14.58
CA MET A 310 -6.05 -6.62 13.30
C MET A 310 -4.61 -7.14 13.37
N THR A 311 -3.86 -6.84 14.43
CA THR A 311 -2.49 -7.34 14.59
C THR A 311 -2.45 -8.85 14.76
N LEU A 312 -3.43 -9.46 15.47
CA LEU A 312 -3.56 -10.91 15.57
C LEU A 312 -3.85 -11.55 14.20
N VAL A 313 -4.76 -10.99 13.41
CA VAL A 313 -5.06 -11.48 12.05
C VAL A 313 -3.82 -11.35 11.15
N MET A 314 -3.10 -10.23 11.20
CA MET A 314 -1.85 -10.06 10.45
C MET A 314 -0.76 -11.04 10.87
N ALA A 315 -0.60 -11.27 12.18
CA ALA A 315 0.37 -12.25 12.69
C ALA A 315 0.03 -13.68 12.21
N PHE A 316 -1.26 -14.03 12.19
CA PHE A 316 -1.72 -15.31 11.64
C PHE A 316 -1.40 -15.44 10.14
N ILE A 317 -1.72 -14.42 9.33
CA ILE A 317 -1.43 -14.42 7.88
C ILE A 317 0.09 -14.48 7.63
N LEU A 318 0.88 -13.74 8.40
CA LEU A 318 2.34 -13.77 8.35
C LEU A 318 2.86 -15.17 8.67
N GLY A 319 2.33 -15.82 9.71
CA GLY A 319 2.66 -17.20 10.07
C GLY A 319 2.36 -18.19 8.95
N LEU A 320 1.18 -18.10 8.32
CA LEU A 320 0.84 -18.93 7.16
C LEU A 320 1.77 -18.68 5.97
N ASN A 321 2.08 -17.43 5.66
CA ASN A 321 2.99 -17.07 4.57
C ASN A 321 4.39 -17.64 4.81
N TRP A 322 4.93 -17.47 6.02
CA TRP A 322 6.25 -17.98 6.37
C TRP A 322 6.31 -19.51 6.39
N ALA A 323 5.27 -20.17 6.94
CA ALA A 323 5.15 -21.62 6.90
C ALA A 323 5.17 -22.16 5.46
N LEU A 324 4.43 -21.54 4.56
CA LEU A 324 4.37 -21.93 3.15
C LEU A 324 5.72 -21.70 2.45
N CYS A 325 6.39 -20.57 2.72
CA CYS A 325 7.74 -20.28 2.24
C CYS A 325 8.77 -21.33 2.70
N CYS A 326 8.79 -21.66 4.00
CA CYS A 326 9.66 -22.67 4.60
C CYS A 326 9.40 -24.07 4.01
N CYS A 327 8.13 -24.45 3.81
CA CYS A 327 7.79 -25.73 3.21
C CYS A 327 8.24 -25.85 1.76
N ILE A 328 8.06 -24.79 0.94
CA ILE A 328 8.56 -24.76 -0.43
C ILE A 328 10.10 -24.87 -0.44
N HIS A 329 10.77 -24.13 0.45
CA HIS A 329 12.22 -24.17 0.55
C HIS A 329 12.76 -25.54 0.94
N ARG A 330 12.20 -26.15 2.00
CA ARG A 330 12.59 -27.48 2.48
C ARG A 330 12.38 -28.53 1.40
N ARG A 331 11.26 -28.48 0.68
CA ARG A 331 10.98 -29.44 -0.40
C ARG A 331 11.93 -29.29 -1.57
N ARG A 332 12.24 -28.05 -1.98
CA ARG A 332 13.25 -27.80 -3.02
C ARG A 332 14.63 -28.31 -2.58
N GLY A 333 15.00 -28.11 -1.32
CA GLY A 333 16.23 -28.64 -0.74
C GLY A 333 16.27 -30.17 -0.75
N GLN A 334 15.17 -30.85 -0.42
CA GLN A 334 15.07 -32.31 -0.49
C GLN A 334 15.18 -32.85 -1.91
N VAL A 335 14.57 -32.18 -2.89
CA VAL A 335 14.69 -32.58 -4.30
C VAL A 335 16.11 -32.36 -4.79
N LEU A 336 16.71 -31.19 -4.51
CA LEU A 336 18.08 -30.90 -4.91
C LEU A 336 19.09 -31.84 -4.25
N ALA A 337 18.96 -32.10 -2.95
CA ALA A 337 19.82 -33.05 -2.23
C ALA A 337 19.71 -34.47 -2.80
N ARG A 338 18.52 -34.90 -3.21
CA ARG A 338 18.33 -36.20 -3.89
C ARG A 338 18.95 -36.23 -5.28
N LEU A 339 19.04 -35.09 -5.97
CA LEU A 339 19.71 -34.98 -7.27
C LEU A 339 21.24 -34.92 -7.11
N THR A 340 21.75 -34.24 -6.08
CA THR A 340 23.20 -34.08 -5.85
C THR A 340 23.84 -35.24 -5.11
N ALA A 341 23.10 -35.98 -4.28
CA ALA A 341 23.61 -37.17 -3.58
C ALA A 341 23.79 -38.39 -4.50
N LEU A 342 23.53 -38.23 -5.81
CA LEU A 342 23.72 -39.30 -6.77
C LEU A 342 25.20 -39.35 -7.16
N PRO A 343 25.89 -40.48 -6.92
CA PRO A 343 27.28 -40.63 -7.31
C PRO A 343 27.38 -40.49 -8.83
N GLY A 344 28.05 -39.45 -9.29
CA GLY A 344 28.41 -39.28 -10.70
C GLY A 344 29.38 -40.40 -11.08
N GLY A 345 28.86 -41.44 -11.74
CA GLY A 345 29.66 -42.58 -12.16
C GLY A 345 28.98 -43.43 -13.22
N ASP A 346 27.74 -43.86 -12.98
CA ASP A 346 27.09 -44.79 -13.90
C ASP A 346 25.83 -44.20 -14.52
N ALA A 347 25.87 -43.91 -15.82
CA ALA A 347 24.69 -43.52 -16.58
C ALA A 347 23.57 -44.59 -16.58
N ALA A 348 23.84 -45.81 -16.09
CA ALA A 348 22.82 -46.82 -15.80
C ALA A 348 21.96 -46.43 -14.58
N HIS A 349 22.57 -45.77 -13.59
CA HIS A 349 21.88 -45.24 -12.43
C HIS A 349 21.04 -44.02 -12.79
N ASN A 350 21.55 -43.14 -13.67
CA ASN A 350 20.79 -41.99 -14.19
C ASN A 350 19.56 -42.42 -15.01
N ALA A 351 19.66 -43.49 -15.81
CA ALA A 351 18.52 -44.06 -16.51
C ALA A 351 17.46 -44.63 -15.54
N LEU A 352 17.89 -45.35 -14.51
CA LEU A 352 17.00 -45.92 -13.48
C LEU A 352 16.35 -44.83 -12.62
N LEU A 353 17.06 -43.70 -12.42
CA LEU A 353 16.52 -42.52 -11.75
C LEU A 353 15.53 -41.76 -12.62
N CYS A 354 15.79 -41.66 -13.92
CA CYS A 354 14.85 -41.11 -14.89
C CYS A 354 13.54 -41.91 -14.84
N VAL A 355 13.63 -43.25 -14.86
CA VAL A 355 12.48 -44.14 -14.67
C VAL A 355 11.80 -43.93 -13.31
N ARG A 356 12.56 -43.77 -12.22
CA ARG A 356 11.99 -43.56 -10.87
C ARG A 356 11.35 -42.18 -10.69
N VAL A 357 11.85 -41.16 -11.39
CA VAL A 357 11.27 -39.82 -11.46
C VAL A 357 10.01 -39.86 -12.31
N LEU A 358 10.08 -40.46 -13.51
CA LEU A 358 8.94 -40.67 -14.42
C LEU A 358 7.82 -41.47 -13.74
N ARG A 359 8.17 -42.46 -12.91
CA ARG A 359 7.23 -43.30 -12.16
C ARG A 359 6.48 -42.56 -11.05
N ASN A 360 7.06 -41.47 -10.53
CA ASN A 360 6.43 -40.62 -9.50
C ASN A 360 5.67 -39.43 -10.08
N LEU A 361 5.62 -39.29 -11.40
CA LEU A 361 4.80 -38.28 -12.05
C LEU A 361 3.33 -38.67 -11.93
N THR A 362 2.50 -37.67 -11.66
CA THR A 362 1.05 -37.79 -11.74
C THR A 362 0.58 -37.87 -13.20
N ARG A 363 -0.63 -38.40 -13.43
CA ARG A 363 -1.21 -38.47 -14.79
C ARG A 363 -1.16 -37.12 -15.51
N GLU A 364 -1.54 -36.04 -14.84
CA GLU A 364 -1.51 -34.68 -15.42
C GLU A 364 -0.10 -34.23 -15.82
N GLU A 365 0.93 -34.64 -15.09
CA GLU A 365 2.32 -34.32 -15.43
C GLU A 365 2.80 -35.15 -16.62
N LEU A 366 2.32 -36.40 -16.71
CA LEU A 366 2.57 -37.33 -17.81
C LEU A 366 1.91 -36.84 -19.11
N ASP A 367 0.65 -36.38 -19.04
CA ASP A 367 -0.07 -35.78 -20.17
C ASP A 367 0.64 -34.52 -20.67
N ARG A 368 1.14 -33.66 -19.77
CA ARG A 368 1.91 -32.46 -20.15
C ARG A 368 3.26 -32.77 -20.77
N LEU A 369 3.93 -33.83 -20.30
CA LEU A 369 5.16 -34.34 -20.92
C LEU A 369 4.87 -34.87 -22.32
N SER A 370 3.70 -35.52 -22.51
CA SER A 370 3.22 -35.95 -23.82
C SER A 370 2.92 -34.78 -24.76
N ASP A 371 2.20 -33.76 -24.30
CA ASP A 371 1.94 -32.56 -25.10
C ASP A 371 3.26 -31.87 -25.49
N ARG A 372 4.22 -31.78 -24.55
CA ARG A 372 5.55 -31.20 -24.83
C ARG A 372 6.32 -32.00 -25.85
N PHE A 373 6.26 -33.33 -25.74
CA PHE A 373 6.90 -34.23 -26.69
C PHE A 373 6.34 -33.98 -28.09
N GLN A 374 5.02 -33.95 -28.25
CA GLN A 374 4.37 -33.70 -29.54
C GLN A 374 4.71 -32.32 -30.13
N THR A 375 4.94 -31.30 -29.30
CA THR A 375 5.38 -29.99 -29.80
C THR A 375 6.84 -29.94 -30.23
N LEU A 376 7.68 -30.84 -29.71
CA LEU A 376 9.11 -30.88 -29.99
C LEU A 376 9.48 -31.90 -31.07
N ASP A 377 8.68 -32.95 -31.25
CA ASP A 377 8.71 -33.89 -32.38
C ASP A 377 8.26 -33.15 -33.65
N GLN A 378 9.20 -32.45 -34.28
CA GLN A 378 8.93 -31.64 -35.46
C GLN A 378 8.73 -32.53 -36.70
N SER A 379 9.29 -33.74 -36.69
CA SER A 379 9.14 -34.73 -37.76
C SER A 379 7.80 -35.45 -37.72
N GLY A 380 7.14 -35.51 -36.55
CA GLY A 380 5.89 -36.23 -36.34
C GLY A 380 6.04 -37.74 -36.47
N ASP A 381 7.27 -38.26 -36.38
CA ASP A 381 7.57 -39.67 -36.52
C ASP A 381 7.41 -40.45 -35.21
N GLY A 382 7.06 -39.73 -34.13
CA GLY A 382 6.90 -40.29 -32.80
C GLY A 382 8.23 -40.62 -32.16
N THR A 383 9.35 -40.12 -32.68
CA THR A 383 10.69 -40.31 -32.13
C THR A 383 11.35 -38.97 -31.83
N MET A 384 12.37 -38.98 -30.96
CA MET A 384 13.20 -37.79 -30.73
C MET A 384 14.59 -38.00 -31.28
N ASP A 385 15.02 -37.09 -32.16
CA ASP A 385 16.40 -37.02 -32.59
C ASP A 385 17.31 -36.42 -31.50
N ALA A 386 18.63 -36.41 -31.74
CA ALA A 386 19.61 -35.88 -30.79
C ALA A 386 19.41 -34.39 -30.45
N ARG A 387 18.81 -33.61 -31.35
CA ARG A 387 18.55 -32.18 -31.19
C ARG A 387 17.28 -31.97 -30.36
N GLU A 388 16.20 -32.61 -30.75
CA GLU A 388 14.89 -32.59 -30.09
C GLU A 388 14.99 -33.15 -28.66
N LEU A 389 15.77 -34.21 -28.44
CA LEU A 389 16.03 -34.75 -27.12
C LEU A 389 16.76 -33.75 -26.22
N ARG A 390 17.73 -33.00 -26.79
CA ARG A 390 18.48 -31.97 -26.07
C ARG A 390 17.58 -30.81 -25.69
N GLU A 391 16.75 -30.39 -26.63
CA GLU A 391 15.75 -29.34 -26.45
C GLU A 391 14.71 -29.76 -25.43
N PHE A 392 14.22 -30.99 -25.49
CA PHE A 392 13.30 -31.57 -24.51
C PHE A 392 13.88 -31.57 -23.10
N TYR A 393 15.11 -32.05 -22.90
CA TYR A 393 15.75 -32.05 -21.57
C TYR A 393 16.04 -30.63 -21.07
N TYR A 394 16.41 -29.72 -21.96
CA TYR A 394 16.66 -28.34 -21.61
C TYR A 394 15.35 -27.60 -21.26
N GLU A 395 14.30 -27.74 -22.06
CA GLU A 395 13.02 -27.11 -21.83
C GLU A 395 12.29 -27.71 -20.62
N THR A 396 12.32 -29.04 -20.49
CA THR A 396 11.50 -29.79 -19.53
C THR A 396 12.21 -30.08 -18.23
N LEU A 397 13.54 -30.11 -18.18
CA LEU A 397 14.32 -30.39 -16.97
C LEU A 397 15.39 -29.32 -16.68
N LYS A 398 15.63 -28.37 -17.60
CA LYS A 398 16.67 -27.33 -17.49
C LYS A 398 18.08 -27.92 -17.32
N VAL A 399 18.29 -29.12 -17.84
CA VAL A 399 19.60 -29.78 -17.87
C VAL A 399 20.17 -29.62 -19.27
N LYS A 400 21.33 -28.96 -19.39
CA LYS A 400 22.09 -28.96 -20.65
C LYS A 400 22.80 -30.31 -20.76
N LEU A 401 22.33 -31.16 -21.65
CA LEU A 401 23.02 -32.40 -22.01
C LEU A 401 24.19 -32.07 -22.94
N THR A 402 25.34 -32.68 -22.66
CA THR A 402 26.48 -32.67 -23.60
C THR A 402 26.21 -33.63 -24.76
N ASP A 403 26.97 -33.49 -25.86
CA ASP A 403 26.87 -34.43 -26.99
C ASP A 403 27.08 -35.89 -26.55
N MET A 404 27.98 -36.11 -25.57
CA MET A 404 28.23 -37.45 -25.02
C MET A 404 27.03 -37.97 -24.22
N ASP A 405 26.35 -37.13 -23.44
CA ASP A 405 25.16 -37.55 -22.68
C ASP A 405 24.03 -37.96 -23.62
N VAL A 406 23.81 -37.17 -24.69
CA VAL A 406 22.77 -37.47 -25.69
C VAL A 406 23.09 -38.77 -26.43
N ALA A 407 24.33 -38.96 -26.86
CA ALA A 407 24.76 -40.18 -27.52
C ALA A 407 24.62 -41.40 -26.60
N ASP A 408 24.97 -41.29 -25.31
CA ASP A 408 24.83 -42.40 -24.36
C ASP A 408 23.36 -42.74 -24.08
N VAL A 409 22.48 -41.74 -23.97
CA VAL A 409 21.04 -41.95 -23.83
C VAL A 409 20.47 -42.65 -25.06
N LEU A 410 20.70 -42.11 -26.26
CA LEU A 410 20.22 -42.71 -27.51
C LEU A 410 20.73 -44.15 -27.69
N ARG A 411 22.02 -44.39 -27.42
CA ARG A 411 22.62 -45.72 -27.54
C ARG A 411 22.01 -46.74 -26.57
N ARG A 412 21.74 -46.32 -25.32
CA ARG A 412 21.13 -47.21 -24.31
C ARG A 412 19.68 -47.53 -24.60
N PHE A 413 18.89 -46.54 -25.01
CA PHE A 413 17.49 -46.76 -25.36
C PHE A 413 17.35 -47.50 -26.70
N GLY A 414 18.18 -47.18 -27.70
CA GLY A 414 18.27 -47.95 -28.94
C GLY A 414 18.61 -49.43 -28.67
N ALA A 415 19.60 -49.70 -27.80
CA ALA A 415 19.93 -51.07 -27.42
C ALA A 415 18.78 -51.80 -26.69
N LEU A 416 17.96 -51.08 -25.90
CA LEU A 416 16.77 -51.63 -25.24
C LEU A 416 15.63 -51.91 -26.24
N ALA A 417 15.39 -51.01 -27.18
CA ALA A 417 14.43 -51.17 -28.28
C ALA A 417 14.77 -52.39 -29.14
N ILE A 418 16.04 -52.53 -29.52
CA ILE A 418 16.55 -53.68 -30.30
C ILE A 418 16.36 -54.99 -29.54
N ARG A 419 16.65 -55.04 -28.23
CA ARG A 419 16.41 -56.23 -27.39
C ARG A 419 14.93 -56.62 -27.35
N ARG A 420 14.01 -55.65 -27.31
CA ARG A 420 12.56 -55.92 -27.32
C ARG A 420 12.06 -56.38 -28.68
N ARG A 421 12.51 -55.76 -29.79
CA ARG A 421 12.16 -56.20 -31.15
C ARG A 421 12.63 -57.63 -31.42
N ARG A 422 13.84 -58.00 -30.96
CA ARG A 422 14.32 -59.40 -31.01
C ARG A 422 13.41 -60.36 -30.25
N ARG A 423 12.89 -59.98 -29.06
CA ARG A 423 11.93 -60.81 -28.31
C ARG A 423 10.56 -60.94 -28.99
N ARG A 424 10.16 -59.97 -29.81
CA ARG A 424 8.91 -60.01 -30.59
C ARG A 424 9.07 -60.68 -31.97
N GLY A 425 10.25 -61.19 -32.31
CA GLY A 425 10.49 -61.87 -33.59
C GLY A 425 10.51 -60.94 -34.82
N SER A 426 10.63 -59.63 -34.63
CA SER A 426 10.79 -58.69 -35.75
C SER A 426 12.26 -58.62 -36.17
N VAL A 427 12.55 -59.03 -37.41
CA VAL A 427 13.92 -59.26 -37.94
C VAL A 427 14.50 -58.02 -38.65
N VAL A 428 13.76 -56.90 -38.74
CA VAL A 428 14.26 -55.69 -39.42
C VAL A 428 14.92 -54.77 -38.40
N ALA A 429 16.24 -54.89 -38.23
CA ALA A 429 17.00 -54.21 -37.16
C ALA A 429 18.10 -53.24 -37.65
N GLU A 430 18.33 -53.08 -38.94
CA GLU A 430 19.57 -52.43 -39.41
C GLU A 430 19.55 -50.91 -39.58
N GLU A 431 18.42 -50.20 -39.43
CA GLU A 431 18.36 -48.77 -39.82
C GLU A 431 17.88 -47.78 -38.73
N TYR A 432 17.71 -48.21 -37.46
CA TYR A 432 17.10 -47.39 -36.40
C TYR A 432 17.99 -47.11 -35.17
N ASP A 433 19.32 -47.13 -35.32
CA ASP A 433 20.26 -46.97 -34.19
C ASP A 433 20.28 -45.56 -33.55
N HIS A 434 19.51 -44.59 -34.08
CA HIS A 434 19.59 -43.18 -33.69
C HIS A 434 18.27 -42.53 -33.24
N LEU A 435 17.15 -43.25 -33.23
CA LEU A 435 15.82 -42.69 -32.95
C LEU A 435 15.18 -43.34 -31.73
N LEU A 436 14.61 -42.51 -30.85
CA LEU A 436 14.02 -42.94 -29.58
C LEU A 436 12.49 -42.86 -29.67
N ASP A 437 11.84 -44.00 -29.86
CA ASP A 437 10.39 -44.10 -30.05
C ASP A 437 9.62 -43.73 -28.76
N PHE A 438 8.75 -42.73 -28.85
CA PHE A 438 7.96 -42.19 -27.75
C PHE A 438 7.02 -43.21 -27.16
N HIS A 439 6.47 -44.09 -28.01
CA HIS A 439 5.58 -45.13 -27.55
C HIS A 439 6.35 -46.17 -26.73
N GLU A 440 7.61 -46.47 -27.08
CA GLU A 440 8.48 -47.28 -26.25
C GLU A 440 8.95 -46.55 -24.98
N PHE A 441 9.25 -45.25 -25.06
CA PHE A 441 9.58 -44.44 -23.89
C PHE A 441 8.44 -44.42 -22.86
N LEU A 442 7.21 -44.17 -23.31
CA LEU A 442 6.00 -44.22 -22.48
C LEU A 442 5.68 -45.63 -22.00
N VAL A 443 5.84 -46.66 -22.83
CA VAL A 443 5.61 -48.06 -22.44
C VAL A 443 6.66 -48.54 -21.43
N ILE A 444 7.92 -48.09 -21.53
CA ILE A 444 8.95 -48.32 -20.50
C ILE A 444 8.54 -47.63 -19.18
N CYS A 445 7.97 -46.42 -19.25
CA CYS A 445 7.45 -45.70 -18.08
C CYS A 445 6.20 -46.36 -17.47
N GLN A 446 5.25 -46.81 -18.29
CA GLN A 446 3.98 -47.41 -17.87
C GLN A 446 4.14 -48.87 -17.39
N ILE A 447 4.98 -49.69 -18.04
CA ILE A 447 5.26 -51.06 -17.57
C ILE A 447 5.96 -51.03 -16.21
N GLY A 448 6.82 -50.03 -15.95
CA GLY A 448 7.38 -49.80 -14.63
C GLY A 448 6.34 -49.49 -13.53
N GLN A 449 5.15 -49.00 -13.89
CA GLN A 449 4.03 -48.85 -12.96
C GLN A 449 3.22 -50.14 -12.77
N LEU A 450 3.05 -50.95 -13.82
CA LEU A 450 2.19 -52.14 -13.80
C LEU A 450 2.83 -53.36 -13.12
N THR A 451 4.14 -53.55 -13.19
CA THR A 451 4.82 -54.73 -12.59
C THR A 451 4.86 -54.71 -11.05
N TRP A 452 4.35 -53.66 -10.41
CA TRP A 452 4.31 -53.52 -8.94
C TRP A 452 2.88 -53.53 -8.37
N PHE A 453 1.88 -53.82 -9.20
CA PHE A 453 0.55 -54.17 -8.73
C PHE A 453 0.37 -55.69 -8.57
N GLN A 454 1.41 -56.48 -8.84
CA GLN A 454 1.44 -57.93 -8.70
C GLN A 454 2.53 -58.46 -7.74
N GLU A 455 3.29 -57.57 -7.11
CA GLU A 455 4.11 -57.81 -5.90
C GLU A 455 3.61 -56.86 -4.80
#